data_AF-A0AA48HL71-F1
#
_entry.id   AF-A0AA48HL71-F1
#
_cell.length_a   1.000
_cell.length_b   1.000
_cell.length_c   1.000
_cell.angle_alpha   90.00
_cell.angle_beta   90.00
_cell.angle_gamma   90.00
#
_symmetry.space_group_name_H-M   'P 1'
#
loop_
_entity.id
_entity.type
_entity.pdbx_description
1 polymer ?
#
loop_
_entity_poly.entity_id
_entity_poly.type
_entity_poly.pdbx_seq_one_letter_code
_entity_poly.pdbx_strand_id
1 'polypeptide(L)'
;MGGGVPEGATGVRGASLLLLLAVGTAVAWTLLTPDRWLATVYPEAPSLLTHVHLDEYDMLEDCRLAARSYLRQTGATDGMYECGLNCEPFGSAGDMMLCDETTG
;
A
#
# COMPACT_ATOMS: atom_id res chain seq x y z
N MET A 1 -47.73 -49.68 -14.19
CA MET A 1 -46.30 -49.63 -13.80
C MET A 1 -45.82 -48.21 -14.09
N GLY A 2 -45.83 -47.36 -13.07
CA GLY A 2 -45.55 -45.93 -13.20
C GLY A 2 -44.06 -45.66 -13.24
N GLY A 3 -43.62 -44.92 -14.25
CA GLY A 3 -42.29 -44.34 -14.29
C GLY A 3 -42.22 -43.13 -13.37
N GLY A 4 -41.06 -42.94 -12.75
CA GLY A 4 -40.78 -41.75 -11.93
C GLY A 4 -39.28 -41.56 -11.76
N VAL A 5 -38.74 -40.56 -12.44
CA VAL A 5 -37.51 -39.79 -12.15
C VAL A 5 -37.68 -38.45 -12.91
N PRO A 6 -37.15 -37.28 -12.49
CA PRO A 6 -36.50 -36.88 -11.22
C PRO A 6 -37.11 -35.61 -10.59
N GLU A 7 -36.89 -35.40 -9.28
CA GLU A 7 -36.97 -34.07 -8.66
C GLU A 7 -35.74 -33.82 -7.78
N GLY A 8 -35.11 -32.64 -7.94
CA GLY A 8 -34.21 -32.09 -6.93
C GLY A 8 -32.82 -31.64 -7.40
N ALA A 9 -32.73 -30.73 -8.38
CA ALA A 9 -31.49 -30.00 -8.69
C ALA A 9 -31.69 -28.48 -8.52
N THR A 10 -31.92 -28.03 -7.29
CA THR A 10 -32.17 -26.59 -6.97
C THR A 10 -31.22 -26.00 -5.93
N GLY A 11 -30.17 -26.72 -5.50
CA GLY A 11 -29.25 -26.26 -4.45
C GLY A 11 -27.97 -25.55 -4.92
N VAL A 12 -27.61 -25.62 -6.21
CA VAL A 12 -26.25 -25.23 -6.67
C VAL A 12 -26.16 -23.76 -7.13
N ARG A 13 -27.25 -23.18 -7.67
CA ARG A 13 -27.22 -21.86 -8.32
C ARG A 13 -26.99 -20.68 -7.35
N GLY A 14 -27.52 -20.76 -6.13
CA GLY A 14 -27.37 -19.71 -5.12
C GLY A 14 -25.97 -19.65 -4.52
N ALA A 15 -25.37 -20.82 -4.23
CA ALA A 15 -24.02 -20.91 -3.69
C ALA A 15 -22.96 -20.42 -4.69
N SER A 16 -23.12 -20.77 -5.98
CA SER A 16 -22.21 -20.30 -7.05
C SER A 16 -22.27 -18.79 -7.27
N LEU A 17 -23.46 -18.17 -7.20
CA LEU A 17 -23.59 -16.72 -7.38
C LEU A 17 -22.99 -15.93 -6.22
N LEU A 18 -23.19 -16.40 -4.99
CA LEU A 18 -22.59 -15.79 -3.80
C LEU A 18 -21.06 -15.88 -3.81
N LEU A 19 -20.52 -17.01 -4.25
CA LEU A 19 -19.07 -17.17 -4.40
C LEU A 19 -18.50 -16.22 -5.46
N LEU A 20 -19.16 -16.10 -6.62
CA LEU A 20 -18.73 -15.18 -7.68
C LEU A 20 -18.80 -13.72 -7.24
N LEU A 21 -19.83 -13.34 -6.49
CA LEU A 21 -19.94 -11.99 -5.92
C LEU A 21 -18.83 -11.71 -4.91
N ALA A 22 -18.55 -12.64 -4.00
CA ALA A 22 -17.48 -12.49 -3.01
C ALA A 22 -16.08 -12.37 -3.66
N VAL A 23 -15.80 -13.20 -4.67
CA VAL A 23 -14.55 -13.13 -5.44
C VAL A 23 -14.48 -11.80 -6.21
N GLY A 24 -15.58 -11.39 -6.85
CA GLY A 24 -15.65 -10.11 -7.58
C GLY A 24 -15.39 -8.90 -6.68
N THR A 25 -15.95 -8.89 -5.46
CA THR A 25 -15.72 -7.80 -4.50
C THR A 25 -14.29 -7.77 -3.98
N ALA A 26 -13.68 -8.93 -3.72
CA ALA A 26 -12.30 -9.01 -3.25
C ALA A 26 -11.31 -8.52 -4.31
N VAL A 27 -11.49 -8.94 -5.58
CA VAL A 27 -10.65 -8.49 -6.69
C VAL A 27 -10.80 -6.99 -6.94
N ALA A 28 -12.03 -6.46 -6.86
CA ALA A 28 -12.25 -5.02 -6.98
C ALA A 28 -11.49 -4.26 -5.88
N TRP A 29 -11.60 -4.67 -4.62
CA TRP A 29 -10.90 -4.00 -3.52
C TRP A 29 -9.38 -3.97 -3.71
N THR A 30 -8.77 -5.06 -4.15
CA THR A 30 -7.31 -5.10 -4.41
C THR A 30 -6.88 -4.24 -5.57
N LEU A 31 -7.75 -3.98 -6.56
CA LEU A 31 -7.44 -3.13 -7.71
C LEU A 31 -7.73 -1.64 -7.45
N LEU A 32 -8.51 -1.33 -6.42
CA LEU A 32 -8.94 0.04 -6.11
C LEU A 32 -8.07 0.74 -5.08
N THR A 33 -7.24 0.04 -4.30
CA THR A 33 -6.30 0.69 -3.38
C THR A 33 -5.09 1.17 -4.18
N PRO A 34 -4.92 2.50 -4.39
CA PRO A 34 -3.77 3.00 -5.12
C PRO A 34 -2.51 2.89 -4.28
N ASP A 35 -1.39 2.62 -4.94
CA ASP A 35 -0.07 2.68 -4.31
C ASP A 35 0.24 4.08 -3.78
N ARG A 36 0.81 4.15 -2.58
CA ARG A 36 1.19 5.39 -1.90
C ARG A 36 2.67 5.35 -1.52
N TRP A 37 3.42 6.37 -1.91
CA TRP A 37 4.85 6.49 -1.61
C TRP A 37 5.09 7.55 -0.55
N LEU A 38 5.60 7.16 0.61
CA LEU A 38 5.98 8.06 1.71
C LEU A 38 7.45 8.46 1.58
N ALA A 39 7.73 9.76 1.53
CA ALA A 39 9.11 10.23 1.57
C ALA A 39 9.60 10.41 3.02
N THR A 40 10.72 9.77 3.35
CA THR A 40 11.44 9.94 4.61
C THR A 40 12.80 10.54 4.32
N VAL A 41 13.09 11.71 4.90
CA VAL A 41 14.35 12.42 4.70
C VAL A 41 15.17 12.36 5.99
N TYR A 42 16.47 12.12 5.86
CA TYR A 42 17.46 12.11 6.94
C TYR A 42 18.46 13.26 6.73
N PRO A 43 18.19 14.47 7.26
CA PRO A 43 19.01 15.65 6.97
C PRO A 43 20.42 15.57 7.56
N GLU A 44 20.60 14.81 8.64
CA GLU A 44 21.85 14.67 9.41
C GLU A 44 22.57 13.35 9.12
N ALA A 45 22.46 12.85 7.88
CA ALA A 45 23.12 11.62 7.47
C ALA A 45 24.63 11.63 7.83
N PRO A 46 25.21 10.50 8.25
CA PRO A 46 24.64 9.14 8.22
C PRO A 46 23.75 8.79 9.41
N SER A 47 23.43 9.73 10.31
CA SER A 47 22.49 9.47 11.41
C SER A 47 21.08 9.30 10.85
N LEU A 48 20.48 8.13 11.07
CA LEU A 48 19.08 7.84 10.68
C LEU A 48 18.08 8.18 11.80
N LEU A 49 18.55 8.66 12.95
CA LEU A 49 17.71 8.98 14.10
C LEU A 49 16.92 10.28 13.89
N THR A 50 17.51 11.24 13.18
CA THR A 50 16.87 12.51 12.83
C THR A 50 16.25 12.36 11.44
N HIS A 51 14.94 12.16 11.40
CA HIS A 51 14.20 12.00 10.15
C HIS A 51 12.96 12.88 10.09
N VAL A 52 12.50 13.14 8.87
CA VAL A 52 11.27 13.89 8.59
C VAL A 52 10.47 13.11 7.55
N HIS A 53 9.25 12.73 7.90
CA HIS A 53 8.27 12.26 6.94
C HIS A 53 7.64 13.46 6.21
N LEU A 54 7.65 13.42 4.88
CA LEU A 54 6.88 14.36 4.05
C LEU A 54 5.49 13.77 3.76
N ASP A 55 4.81 14.34 2.77
CA ASP A 55 3.54 13.80 2.28
C ASP A 55 3.69 12.43 1.58
N GLU A 56 2.54 11.81 1.32
CA GLU A 56 2.43 10.65 0.43
C GLU A 56 2.21 11.07 -1.02
N TYR A 57 2.80 10.31 -1.94
CA TYR A 57 2.75 10.55 -3.38
C TYR A 57 2.22 9.33 -4.13
N ASP A 58 1.49 9.55 -5.22
CA ASP A 58 0.97 8.46 -6.06
C ASP A 58 2.06 7.83 -6.94
N MET A 59 3.16 8.55 -7.18
CA MET A 59 4.27 8.11 -8.01
C MET A 59 5.59 8.17 -7.25
N LEU A 60 6.40 7.13 -7.42
CA LEU A 60 7.76 7.06 -6.85
C LEU A 60 8.63 8.28 -7.25
N GLU A 61 8.54 8.74 -8.50
CA GLU A 61 9.35 9.86 -8.96
C GLU A 61 8.97 11.18 -8.27
N ASP A 62 7.68 11.38 -7.96
CA ASP A 62 7.23 12.56 -7.21
C ASP A 62 7.75 12.53 -5.77
N CYS A 63 7.72 11.35 -5.13
CA CYS A 63 8.33 11.14 -3.82
C CYS A 63 9.83 11.51 -3.82
N ARG A 64 10.59 10.98 -4.79
CA ARG A 64 12.02 11.27 -4.94
C ARG A 64 12.30 12.74 -5.21
N LEU A 65 11.49 13.36 -6.08
CA LEU A 65 11.61 14.78 -6.39
C LEU A 65 11.36 15.63 -5.15
N ALA A 66 10.33 15.32 -4.36
CA ALA A 66 10.00 16.02 -3.14
C ALA A 66 11.11 15.90 -2.09
N ALA A 67 11.60 14.68 -1.84
CA ALA A 67 12.68 14.41 -0.89
C ALA A 67 13.96 15.19 -1.23
N ARG A 68 14.42 15.10 -2.49
CA ARG A 68 15.59 15.87 -2.95
C ARG A 68 15.35 17.38 -2.86
N SER A 69 14.13 17.83 -3.14
CA SER A 69 13.79 19.26 -3.06
C SER A 69 13.80 19.76 -1.62
N TYR A 70 13.35 18.95 -0.66
CA TYR A 70 13.45 19.27 0.75
C TYR A 70 14.92 19.41 1.18
N LEU A 71 15.78 18.44 0.85
CA LEU A 71 17.21 18.48 1.16
C LEU A 71 17.89 19.74 0.62
N ARG A 72 17.62 20.09 -0.65
CA ARG A 72 18.15 21.32 -1.26
C ARG A 72 17.65 22.60 -0.57
N GLN A 73 16.37 22.66 -0.22
CA GLN A 73 15.77 23.85 0.41
C GLN A 73 16.27 24.07 1.85
N THR A 74 16.54 22.98 2.57
CA THR A 74 17.02 23.01 3.96
C THR A 74 18.54 23.13 4.08
N GLY A 75 19.27 23.05 2.96
CA GLY A 75 20.73 23.09 2.95
C GLY A 75 21.39 21.79 3.43
N ALA A 76 20.62 20.71 3.58
CA ALA A 76 21.12 19.39 3.94
C ALA A 76 21.72 18.68 2.72
N THR A 77 22.84 19.21 2.19
CA THR A 77 23.44 18.75 0.93
C THR A 77 23.94 17.31 0.95
N ASP A 78 24.31 16.82 2.14
CA ASP A 78 24.78 15.44 2.35
C ASP A 78 23.71 14.54 2.98
N GLY A 79 22.47 15.05 3.13
CA GLY A 79 21.37 14.29 3.69
C GLY A 79 20.93 13.14 2.77
N MET A 80 20.37 12.11 3.39
CA MET A 80 19.82 10.94 2.69
C MET A 80 18.30 11.01 2.64
N TYR A 81 17.69 10.22 1.76
CA TYR A 81 16.25 10.02 1.76
C TYR A 81 15.89 8.61 1.32
N GLU A 82 14.67 8.21 1.66
CA GLU A 82 14.04 6.97 1.25
C GLU A 82 12.59 7.26 0.84
N CYS A 83 12.10 6.52 -0.13
CA CYS A 83 10.70 6.47 -0.54
C CYS A 83 10.17 5.07 -0.23
N GLY A 84 9.19 4.98 0.68
CA GLY A 84 8.59 3.72 1.08
C GLY A 84 7.19 3.53 0.49
N LEU A 85 6.89 2.35 -0.02
CA LEU A 85 5.59 2.00 -0.59
C LEU A 85 4.61 1.50 0.49
N ASN A 86 3.40 2.03 0.49
CA ASN A 86 2.27 1.64 1.35
C ASN A 86 2.66 1.51 2.83
N CYS A 87 3.36 2.52 3.35
CA CYS A 87 3.90 2.48 4.71
C CYS A 87 2.83 2.59 5.79
N GLU A 88 2.93 1.75 6.82
CA GLU A 88 2.07 1.76 8.00
C GLU A 88 2.90 1.89 9.29
N PRO A 89 2.37 2.53 10.36
CA PRO A 89 3.07 2.61 11.63
C PRO A 89 3.35 1.23 12.24
N PHE A 90 4.60 0.96 12.59
CA PHE A 90 5.01 -0.25 13.28
C PHE A 90 4.90 -0.09 14.80
N GLY A 91 3.93 -0.79 15.39
CA GLY A 91 3.67 -0.78 16.82
C GLY A 91 3.01 0.51 17.32
N SER A 92 2.87 0.64 18.64
CA SER A 92 2.16 1.77 19.26
C SER A 92 3.02 3.03 19.44
N ALA A 93 4.29 3.00 19.04
CA ALA A 93 5.26 4.07 19.27
C ALA A 93 5.43 5.05 18.08
N GLY A 94 4.71 4.87 16.98
CA GLY A 94 4.46 5.89 15.95
C GLY A 94 5.62 6.31 15.03
N ASP A 95 6.87 6.21 15.47
CA ASP A 95 8.03 6.75 14.74
C ASP A 95 8.63 5.77 13.72
N MET A 96 8.32 4.48 13.82
CA MET A 96 8.81 3.47 12.88
C MET A 96 7.72 3.17 11.85
N MET A 97 8.07 3.20 10.57
CA MET A 97 7.17 2.84 9.48
C MET A 97 7.59 1.48 8.89
N LEU A 98 6.63 0.58 8.72
CA LEU A 98 6.79 -0.66 7.96
C LEU A 98 6.21 -0.45 6.57
N CYS A 99 7.04 -0.60 5.55
CA CYS A 99 6.66 -0.39 4.15
C CYS A 99 6.80 -1.69 3.36
N ASP A 100 6.02 -1.84 2.29
CA ASP A 100 6.09 -2.99 1.38
C ASP A 100 7.42 -3.02 0.62
N GLU A 101 7.90 -1.85 0.20
CA GLU A 101 9.17 -1.63 -0.49
C GLU A 101 9.80 -0.32 -0.04
N THR A 102 11.14 -0.22 -0.09
CA THR A 102 11.87 1.03 0.17
C THR A 102 12.95 1.24 -0.90
N THR A 103 13.08 2.46 -1.41
CA THR A 103 14.11 2.85 -2.40
C THR A 103 14.66 4.26 -2.13
N GLY A 104 15.96 4.46 -2.37
CA GLY A 104 16.67 5.74 -2.26
C GLY A 104 17.14 6.25 -3.62
#